data_AF-A0A1I7RJU6-F1
#
_entry.id   AF-A0A1I7RJU6-F1
#
_cell.length_a   1.000
_cell.length_b   1.000
_cell.length_c   1.000
_cell.angle_alpha   90.00
_cell.angle_beta   90.00
_cell.angle_gamma   90.00
#
_symmetry.space_group_name_H-M   'P 1'
#
loop_
_entity.id
_entity.type
_entity.pdbx_description
1 polymer ?
#
loop_
_entity_poly.entity_id
_entity_poly.type
_entity_poly.pdbx_seq_one_letter_code
_entity_poly.pdbx_strand_id
1 'polypeptide(L)' 'MANKITIAELRAIFDQYDVDNDGVLGPKEALNAYKALGEKAKKIDNFDKEFETLAKNKRMTLQQFNRLVQ' A
#
# COMPACT_ATOMS: atom_id res chain seq x y z
N MET A 1 0.65 -20.58 -9.28
CA MET A 1 1.07 -19.28 -9.82
C MET A 1 0.89 -18.25 -8.72
N ALA A 2 1.98 -17.85 -8.07
CA ALA A 2 1.93 -16.82 -7.03
C ALA A 2 1.83 -15.46 -7.72
N ASN A 3 0.67 -14.80 -7.61
CA ASN A 3 0.46 -13.46 -8.14
C ASN A 3 1.21 -12.46 -7.24
N LYS A 4 2.55 -12.42 -7.36
CA LYS A 4 3.40 -11.48 -6.63
C LYS A 4 3.33 -10.14 -7.34
N ILE A 5 2.86 -9.13 -6.62
CA ILE A 5 2.91 -7.75 -7.10
C ILE A 5 4.38 -7.33 -7.16
N THR A 6 4.81 -6.84 -8.31
CA THR A 6 6.20 -6.40 -8.51
C THR A 6 6.44 -5.03 -7.86
N ILE A 7 7.70 -4.70 -7.55
CA ILE A 7 8.07 -3.36 -7.04
C ILE A 7 7.63 -2.26 -8.00
N ALA A 8 7.66 -2.51 -9.31
CA ALA A 8 7.22 -1.55 -10.32
C ALA A 8 5.71 -1.28 -10.24
N GLU A 9 4.89 -2.32 -10.08
CA GLU A 9 3.44 -2.18 -9.91
C GLU A 9 3.09 -1.51 -8.57
N LEU A 10 3.80 -1.87 -7.50
CA LEU A 10 3.66 -1.22 -6.20
C LEU A 10 3.99 0.26 -6.28
N ARG A 11 5.07 0.62 -6.99
CA ARG A 11 5.46 2.02 -7.18
C ARG A 11 4.47 2.77 -8.04
N ALA A 12 3.95 2.17 -9.11
CA ALA A 12 2.90 2.79 -9.92
C ALA A 12 1.62 3.06 -9.11
N ILE A 13 1.23 2.12 -8.25
CA ILE A 13 0.10 2.32 -7.33
C ILE A 13 0.43 3.42 -6.33
N PHE A 14 1.62 3.38 -5.71
CA PHE A 14 2.03 4.41 -4.76
C PHE A 14 2.01 5.81 -5.39
N ASP A 15 2.68 5.99 -6.52
CA ASP A 15 2.76 7.26 -7.26
C ASP A 15 1.36 7.73 -7.73
N GLN A 16 0.44 6.81 -8.00
CA GLN A 16 -0.94 7.14 -8.39
C GLN A 16 -1.75 7.73 -7.23
N TYR A 17 -1.46 7.32 -5.99
CA TYR A 17 -2.24 7.69 -4.81
C TYR A 17 -1.55 8.72 -3.91
N ASP A 18 -0.23 8.94 -4.05
CA ASP A 18 0.54 10.04 -3.45
C ASP A 18 0.20 11.35 -4.18
N VAL A 19 -0.99 11.91 -3.90
CA VAL A 19 -1.56 13.02 -4.67
C VAL A 19 -0.85 14.32 -4.34
N ASP A 20 -0.47 14.50 -3.07
CA ASP A 20 0.30 15.66 -2.63
C ASP A 20 1.81 15.53 -2.92
N ASN A 21 2.26 14.37 -3.42
CA ASN A 21 3.65 14.07 -3.81
C ASN A 21 4.63 14.31 -2.66
N ASP A 22 4.20 14.07 -1.43
CA ASP A 22 5.04 14.24 -0.26
C ASP A 22 5.87 12.98 0.07
N GLY A 23 5.75 11.95 -0.77
CA GLY A 23 6.54 10.72 -0.71
C GLY A 23 6.01 9.74 0.33
N VAL A 24 4.85 10.01 0.94
CA VAL A 24 4.14 9.10 1.83
C VAL A 24 2.64 9.11 1.57
N LEU A 25 2.02 7.94 1.57
CA LEU A 25 0.57 7.84 1.50
C LEU A 25 -0.03 8.22 2.86
N GLY A 26 -0.72 9.36 2.92
CA GLY A 26 -1.53 9.76 4.05
C GLY A 26 -2.76 8.87 4.26
N PRO A 27 -3.58 9.13 5.30
CA PRO A 27 -4.67 8.22 5.68
C PRO A 27 -5.68 7.96 4.56
N LYS A 28 -6.01 9.00 3.79
CA LYS A 28 -6.98 8.92 2.68
C LYS A 28 -6.37 8.28 1.44
N GLU A 29 -5.12 8.61 1.14
CA GLU A 29 -4.36 8.11 0.00
C GLU A 29 -4.06 6.63 0.15
N ALA A 30 -3.61 6.23 1.34
CA ALA A 30 -3.33 4.86 1.70
C ALA A 30 -4.61 4.00 1.65
N LEU A 31 -5.76 4.53 2.08
CA LEU A 31 -7.06 3.84 1.98
C LEU A 31 -7.51 3.66 0.51
N ASN A 32 -7.25 4.65 -0.35
CA ASN A 32 -7.59 4.56 -1.76
C ASN A 32 -6.66 3.60 -2.51
N ALA A 33 -5.35 3.66 -2.22
CA ALA A 33 -4.36 2.71 -2.70
C ALA A 33 -4.69 1.28 -2.26
N TYR A 34 -5.16 1.12 -1.02
CA TYR A 34 -5.64 -0.15 -0.47
C TYR A 34 -6.85 -0.69 -1.25
N LYS A 35 -7.87 0.12 -1.54
CA LYS A 35 -9.04 -0.34 -2.30
C LYS A 35 -8.67 -0.79 -3.72
N ALA A 36 -7.73 -0.09 -4.35
CA ALA A 36 -7.23 -0.44 -5.67
C ALA A 36 -6.37 -1.72 -5.65
N LEU A 37 -5.63 -1.93 -4.55
CA LEU A 37 -4.93 -3.18 -4.28
C LEU A 37 -5.88 -4.31 -3.97
N GLY A 38 -6.94 -4.11 -3.19
CA GLY A 38 -7.84 -5.17 -2.69
C GLY A 38 -8.52 -6.00 -3.80
N GLU A 39 -8.73 -5.42 -4.98
CA GLU A 39 -9.15 -6.17 -6.17
C GLU A 39 -8.06 -7.11 -6.71
N LYS A 40 -6.78 -6.71 -6.60
CA LYS A 40 -5.58 -7.44 -7.06
C LYS A 40 -4.89 -8.30 -5.98
N ALA A 41 -5.08 -7.98 -4.70
CA ALA A 41 -4.29 -8.42 -3.55
C ALA A 41 -5.09 -9.25 -2.55
N LYS A 42 -6.18 -9.94 -2.99
CA LYS A 42 -7.10 -10.80 -2.21
C LYS A 42 -6.48 -11.96 -1.40
N LYS A 43 -5.19 -11.92 -1.05
CA LYS A 43 -4.47 -13.01 -0.38
C LYS A 43 -3.59 -12.59 0.80
N ILE A 44 -3.58 -11.32 1.21
CA ILE A 44 -2.79 -10.92 2.39
C ILE A 44 -3.70 -10.95 3.61
N ASP A 45 -3.72 -12.11 4.27
CA ASP A 45 -4.39 -12.27 5.57
C ASP A 45 -3.74 -11.33 6.60
N ASN A 46 -4.56 -10.69 7.44
CA ASN A 46 -4.14 -9.72 8.48
C ASN A 46 -3.53 -8.40 7.98
N PHE A 47 -3.65 -8.07 6.69
CA PHE A 47 -3.15 -6.82 6.12
C PHE A 47 -3.68 -5.58 6.85
N ASP A 48 -4.96 -5.58 7.25
CA ASP A 48 -5.57 -4.43 7.94
C ASP A 48 -4.87 -4.13 9.28
N LYS A 49 -4.48 -5.18 10.02
CA LYS A 49 -3.80 -5.05 11.30
C LYS A 49 -2.35 -4.62 11.14
N GLU A 50 -1.69 -5.14 10.11
CA GLU A 50 -0.31 -4.79 9.77
C GLU A 50 -0.22 -3.38 9.16
N PHE A 51 -1.23 -2.98 8.39
CA PHE A 51 -1.46 -1.62 7.91
C PHE A 51 -1.64 -0.64 9.06
N GLU A 52 -2.50 -0.90 10.03
CA GLU A 52 -2.63 -0.05 11.23
C GLU A 52 -1.33 0.03 12.03
N THR A 53 -0.58 -1.07 12.12
CA THR A 53 0.68 -1.14 12.87
C THR A 53 1.80 -0.35 12.19
N LEU A 54 1.94 -0.50 10.86
CA LEU A 54 2.96 0.18 10.06
C LEU A 54 2.60 1.65 9.82
N ALA A 55 1.32 1.96 9.66
CA ALA A 55 0.77 3.29 9.56
C ALA A 55 0.40 3.84 10.95
N LYS A 56 1.29 3.70 11.94
CA LYS A 56 1.13 4.24 13.31
C LYS A 56 0.73 5.72 13.33
N ASN A 57 1.13 6.48 12.31
CA ASN A 57 0.83 7.91 12.14
C ASN A 57 -0.17 8.16 10.99
N LYS A 58 -0.84 7.10 10.52
CA LYS A 58 -1.67 7.05 9.31
C LYS A 58 -0.94 7.49 8.04
N ARG A 59 0.39 7.47 8.04
CA ARG A 59 1.26 7.80 6.90
C ARG A 59 2.17 6.63 6.60
N MET A 60 2.39 6.33 5.33
CA MET A 60 3.11 5.13 4.89
C MET A 60 4.03 5.43 3.72
N THR A 61 5.32 5.12 3.87
CA THR A 61 6.32 5.20 2.78
C THR A 61 6.19 4.04 1.79
N LEU A 62 6.73 4.19 0.59
CA LEU A 62 6.82 3.11 -0.41
C LEU A 62 7.50 1.85 0.15
N GLN A 63 8.51 2.02 1.01
CA GLN A 63 9.22 0.90 1.64
C GLN A 63 8.33 0.14 2.62
N GLN A 64 7.51 0.84 3.40
CA GLN A 64 6.54 0.22 4.31
C GLN A 64 5.42 -0.46 3.52
N PHE A 65 4.95 0.17 2.46
CA PHE A 65 3.93 -0.38 1.57
C PHE A 65 4.38 -1.67 0.86
N ASN A 66 5.63 -1.70 0.39
CA ASN A 66 6.22 -2.90 -0.21
C ASN A 66 6.35 -4.06 0.80
N ARG A 67 6.66 -3.77 2.07
CA ARG A 67 6.71 -4.81 3.12
C ARG A 67 5.35 -5.42 3.42
N LEU A 68 4.29 -4.65 3.22
CA LEU A 68 2.92 -5.10 3.42
C LEU A 68 2.45 -6.07 2.34
N VAL A 69 2.98 -5.94 1.13
CA VAL A 69 2.49 -6.62 -0.07
C VAL A 69 3.37 -7.81 -0.50
N GLN A 70 4.56 -7.99 0.09
CA GLN A 70 5.50 -9.09 -0.19
C GLN A 70 5.34 -10.28 0.76
#